data_AF-A0A3S0NJ82-F1
#
_entry.id   AF-A0A3S0NJ82-F1
#
_cell.length_a   1.000
_cell.length_b   1.000
_cell.length_c   1.000
_cell.angle_alpha   90.00
_cell.angle_beta   90.00
_cell.angle_gamma   90.00
#
_symmetry.space_group_name_H-M   'P 1'
#
loop_
_entity.id
_entity.type
_entity.pdbx_description
1 polymer ?
#
loop_
_entity_poly.entity_id
_entity_poly.type
_entity_poly.pdbx_seq_one_letter_code
_entity_poly.pdbx_strand_id
1 'polypeptide(L)'
;MSKTIKMVYREDKLARVGILASGAVPTPLFSFYEETWKEYENDGTGEPYSLWLPTYGSGYYDSAEAAEAEARSMFPWFAAAASD
;
A
#
# COMPACT_ATOMS: atom_id res chain seq x y z
N MET A 1 -13.75 1.50 -10.11
CA MET A 1 -12.97 2.32 -9.15
C MET A 1 -12.42 1.37 -8.11
N SER A 2 -11.11 1.32 -7.91
CA SER A 2 -10.51 0.40 -6.93
C SER A 2 -10.78 0.90 -5.52
N LYS A 3 -11.13 0.00 -4.60
CA LYS A 3 -11.41 0.33 -3.19
C LYS A 3 -10.30 -0.22 -2.30
N THR A 4 -9.66 0.64 -1.51
CA THR A 4 -8.77 0.20 -0.43
C THR A 4 -9.57 -0.48 0.66
N ILE A 5 -9.23 -1.74 0.94
CA ILE A 5 -9.83 -2.57 1.97
C ILE A 5 -9.05 -2.44 3.27
N LYS A 6 -7.72 -2.42 3.18
CA LYS A 6 -6.80 -2.40 4.31
C LYS A 6 -5.61 -1.51 3.99
N MET A 7 -5.11 -0.81 4.99
CA MET A 7 -3.90 0.00 4.92
C MET A 7 -3.12 -0.18 6.22
N VAL A 8 -1.86 -0.59 6.14
CA VAL A 8 -0.99 -0.77 7.31
C VAL A 8 0.26 0.07 7.13
N TYR A 9 0.56 0.87 8.14
CA TYR A 9 1.74 1.72 8.17
C TYR A 9 2.90 0.96 8.81
N ARG A 10 4.11 1.20 8.31
CA ARG A 10 5.33 0.88 9.04
C ARG A 10 5.38 1.71 10.33
N GLU A 11 6.07 1.21 11.35
CA GLU A 11 6.16 1.85 12.68
C GLU A 11 6.61 3.32 12.62
N ASP A 12 7.57 3.64 11.74
CA ASP A 12 8.08 5.01 11.55
C ASP A 12 7.19 5.89 10.66
N LYS A 13 6.09 5.34 10.13
CA LYS A 13 5.16 6.02 9.21
C LYS A 13 5.81 6.55 7.92
N LEU A 14 6.96 6.02 7.52
CA LEU A 14 7.61 6.38 6.26
C LEU A 14 7.31 5.41 5.11
N ALA A 15 6.65 4.28 5.40
CA ALA A 15 6.13 3.34 4.41
C ALA A 15 4.74 2.84 4.81
N ARG A 16 3.92 2.45 3.83
CA ARG A 16 2.64 1.78 4.06
C ARG A 16 2.32 0.79 2.95
N VAL A 17 1.62 -0.29 3.30
CA VAL A 17 1.08 -1.26 2.34
C VAL A 17 -0.45 -1.17 2.36
N GLY A 18 -1.04 -1.03 1.17
CA GLY A 18 -2.49 -1.07 0.99
C GLY A 18 -2.94 -2.33 0.25
N ILE A 19 -4.06 -2.93 0.68
CA ILE A 19 -4.79 -3.98 -0.06
C ILE A 19 -6.01 -3.34 -0.74
N LEU A 20 -6.17 -3.61 -2.04
CA LEU A 20 -7.21 -3.06 -2.90
C LEU A 20 -8.12 -4.17 -3.42
N ALA A 21 -9.41 -3.86 -3.60
CA ALA A 21 -10.29 -4.57 -4.51
C ALA A 21 -10.44 -3.78 -5.80
N SER A 22 -10.28 -4.45 -6.93
CA SER A 22 -10.48 -3.97 -8.29
C SER A 22 -11.60 -4.76 -8.98
N GLY A 23 -12.35 -4.08 -9.85
CA GLY A 23 -13.48 -4.67 -10.57
C GLY A 23 -14.83 -4.55 -9.85
N ALA A 24 -15.90 -4.83 -10.60
CA ALA A 24 -17.25 -4.95 -10.07
C ALA A 24 -17.58 -6.42 -9.76
N VAL A 25 -18.42 -6.63 -8.75
CA VAL A 25 -19.05 -7.92 -8.37
C VAL A 25 -19.64 -8.59 -9.63
N PRO A 26 -19.58 -9.93 -9.79
CA PRO A 26 -19.43 -10.97 -8.75
C PRO A 26 -18.02 -11.39 -8.36
N THR A 27 -17.00 -11.14 -9.17
CA THR A 27 -15.64 -11.63 -8.88
C THR A 27 -14.66 -10.45 -8.80
N PRO A 28 -14.54 -9.80 -7.62
CA PRO A 28 -13.50 -8.80 -7.43
C PRO A 28 -12.12 -9.45 -7.57
N LEU A 29 -11.19 -8.73 -8.20
CA LEU A 29 -9.76 -9.06 -8.16
C LEU A 29 -9.11 -8.23 -7.06
N PHE A 30 -8.09 -8.77 -6.41
CA PHE A 30 -7.41 -8.10 -5.31
C PHE A 30 -5.98 -7.78 -5.70
N SER A 31 -5.42 -6.70 -5.17
CA SER A 31 -4.01 -6.36 -5.34
C SER A 31 -3.47 -5.67 -4.09
N PHE A 32 -2.16 -5.56 -3.98
CA PHE A 32 -1.50 -4.76 -2.97
C PHE A 32 -0.48 -3.80 -3.59
N TYR A 33 -0.14 -2.78 -2.83
CA TYR A 33 0.84 -1.77 -3.23
C TYR A 33 1.59 -1.26 -2.02
N GLU A 34 2.85 -0.87 -2.22
CA GLU A 34 3.65 -0.15 -1.23
C GLU A 34 3.75 1.32 -1.66
N GLU A 35 3.62 2.21 -0.68
CA GLU A 35 3.97 3.62 -0.84
C GLU A 35 4.97 4.05 0.23
N THR A 36 5.83 5.00 -0.14
CA THR A 36 6.73 5.66 0.82
C THR A 36 6.39 7.14 0.96
N TRP A 37 6.54 7.66 2.17
CA TRP A 37 6.40 9.08 2.44
C TRP A 37 7.63 9.81 1.91
N LYS A 38 7.40 10.85 1.10
CA LYS A 38 8.47 11.68 0.54
C LYS A 38 8.20 13.14 0.85
N GLU A 39 9.22 13.80 1.36
CA GLU A 39 9.26 15.23 1.61
C GLU A 39 10.12 15.87 0.54
N TYR A 40 9.61 16.93 -0.07
CA TYR A 40 10.29 17.65 -1.13
C TYR A 40 10.60 19.07 -0.65
N GLU A 41 11.87 19.44 -0.78
CA GLU A 41 12.25 20.84 -0.73
C GLU A 41 11.67 21.56 -1.93
N ASN A 42 11.16 22.76 -1.69
CA ASN A 42 10.69 23.61 -2.76
C ASN A 42 11.86 24.49 -3.22
N ASP A 43 12.18 24.46 -4.51
CA ASP A 43 13.29 25.21 -5.14
C ASP A 43 12.98 26.69 -5.39
N GLY A 44 12.07 27.27 -4.60
CA GLY A 44 11.75 28.69 -4.58
C GLY A 44 10.43 29.07 -5.25
N THR A 45 9.55 28.11 -5.53
CA THR A 45 8.25 28.31 -6.19
C THR A 45 7.04 28.17 -5.26
N GLY A 46 7.24 27.84 -3.98
CA GLY A 46 6.19 27.71 -2.98
C GLY A 46 6.64 27.06 -1.67
N GLU A 47 5.67 26.58 -0.90
CA GLU A 47 5.92 25.84 0.35
C GLU A 47 6.47 24.42 0.07
N PRO A 48 7.27 23.85 0.99
CA PRO A 48 7.58 22.43 0.98
C PRO A 48 6.30 21.60 0.97
N TYR A 49 6.34 20.47 0.29
CA TYR A 49 5.21 19.56 0.21
C TYR A 49 5.64 18.13 0.46
N SER A 50 4.67 17.29 0.81
CA SER A 50 4.92 15.88 1.09
C SER A 50 3.78 15.04 0.55
N LEU A 51 4.14 13.88 0.03
CA LEU A 51 3.17 12.94 -0.52
C LEU A 51 3.62 11.50 -0.36
N TRP A 52 2.64 10.61 -0.44
CA TRP A 52 2.87 9.18 -0.62
C TRP A 52 3.19 8.91 -2.08
N LEU A 53 4.30 8.23 -2.33
CA LEU A 53 4.67 7.80 -3.68
C LEU A 53 4.64 6.28 -3.78
N PRO A 54 4.03 5.73 -4.84
CA PRO A 54 4.03 4.29 -5.06
C PRO A 54 5.45 3.82 -5.36
N THR A 55 5.89 2.83 -4.60
CA THR A 55 7.20 2.16 -4.77
C THR A 55 7.05 0.76 -5.32
N TYR A 56 5.89 0.13 -5.09
CA TYR A 56 5.59 -1.19 -5.60
C TYR A 56 4.09 -1.36 -5.85
N GLY A 57 3.75 -2.13 -6.89
CA GLY A 57 2.39 -2.60 -7.14
C GLY A 57 2.41 -4.07 -7.56
N SER A 58 1.56 -4.87 -6.95
CA SER A 58 1.46 -6.29 -7.25
C SER A 58 0.65 -6.55 -8.53
N GLY A 59 0.64 -7.82 -8.95
CA GLY A 59 -0.40 -8.34 -9.84
C GLY A 59 -1.77 -8.46 -9.14
N TYR A 60 -2.68 -9.19 -9.79
CA TYR A 60 -4.01 -9.47 -9.26
C TYR A 60 -4.09 -10.87 -8.64
N TYR A 61 -4.86 -10.97 -7.56
CA TYR A 61 -5.17 -12.19 -6.82
C TYR A 61 -6.67 -12.43 -6.82
N ASP A 62 -7.07 -13.68 -6.62
CA ASP A 62 -8.46 -14.12 -6.55
C ASP A 62 -9.14 -13.82 -5.19
N SER A 63 -8.35 -13.50 -4.16
CA SER A 63 -8.80 -13.23 -2.81
C SER A 63 -7.97 -12.14 -2.11
N ALA A 64 -8.57 -11.45 -1.14
CA ALA A 64 -7.87 -10.46 -0.33
C ALA A 64 -6.79 -11.13 0.55
N GLU A 65 -7.07 -12.34 1.01
CA GLU A 65 -6.18 -13.16 1.82
C GLU A 65 -4.93 -13.57 1.06
N ALA A 66 -5.05 -13.95 -0.22
CA ALA A 66 -3.89 -14.26 -1.06
C ALA A 66 -3.03 -13.02 -1.33
N ALA A 67 -3.67 -11.88 -1.62
CA ALA A 67 -2.95 -10.61 -1.78
C ALA A 67 -2.22 -10.19 -0.49
N GLU A 68 -2.85 -10.37 0.68
CA GLU A 68 -2.23 -10.07 1.97
C GLU A 68 -1.10 -11.03 2.32
N ALA A 69 -1.25 -12.32 2.06
CA ALA A 69 -0.20 -13.32 2.32
C ALA A 69 1.07 -13.02 1.51
N GLU A 70 0.92 -12.68 0.22
CA GLU A 70 2.05 -12.31 -0.62
C GLU A 70 2.67 -10.98 -0.18
N ALA A 71 1.86 -9.99 0.20
CA ALA A 71 2.36 -8.73 0.76
C ALA A 71 3.20 -8.96 2.03
N ARG A 72 2.82 -9.89 2.91
CA ARG A 72 3.60 -10.28 4.11
C ARG A 72 4.91 -10.96 3.78
N SER A 73 4.91 -11.81 2.74
CA SER A 73 6.13 -12.45 2.24
C SER A 73 7.11 -11.42 1.68
N MET A 74 6.58 -10.43 0.95
CA MET A 74 7.37 -9.42 0.27
C MET A 74 7.92 -8.33 1.20
N PHE A 75 7.14 -7.92 2.22
CA PHE A 75 7.51 -6.83 3.13
C PHE A 75 7.60 -7.36 4.58
N PRO A 76 8.80 -7.75 5.07
CA PRO A 76 8.95 -8.33 6.41
C PRO A 76 8.42 -7.45 7.56
N TRP A 77 8.47 -6.13 7.41
CA TRP A 77 7.93 -5.17 8.39
C TRP A 77 6.40 -5.15 8.41
N PHE A 78 5.73 -5.49 7.30
CA PHE A 78 4.28 -5.66 7.23
C PHE A 78 3.84 -6.94 7.94
N ALA A 79 4.68 -7.99 7.93
CA ALA A 79 4.41 -9.22 8.66
C ALA A 79 4.37 -8.99 10.19
N ALA A 80 5.24 -8.13 10.72
CA ALA A 80 5.33 -7.81 12.15
C ALA A 80 4.12 -7.00 12.67
N ALA A 81 3.52 -6.15 11.84
CA ALA A 81 2.48 -5.19 12.22
C ALA A 81 1.09 -5.80 12.51
N ALA A 82 0.92 -7.13 12.45
CA ALA A 82 -0.37 -7.79 12.66
C ALA A 82 -0.41 -8.67 13.91
N SER A 83 0.52 -8.47 14.85
CA SER A 83 0.60 -9.23 16.11
C SER A 83 0.01 -8.45 17.30
N ASP A 84 -1.10 -7.75 17.10
CA ASP A 84 -1.93 -7.14 18.16
C ASP A 84 -3.36 -7.70 18.10
#